data_AF-A0A821KM60-F1
#
_entry.id   AF-A0A821KM60-F1
#
_cell.length_a   1.000
_cell.length_b   1.000
_cell.length_c   1.000
_cell.angle_alpha   90.00
_cell.angle_beta   90.00
_cell.angle_gamma   90.00
#
_symmetry.space_group_name_H-M   'P 1'
#
loop_
_entity.id
_entity.type
_entity.pdbx_description
1 polymer ?
#
loop_
_entity_poly.entity_id
_entity_poly.type
_entity_poly.pdbx_seq_one_letter_code
_entity_poly.pdbx_strand_id
1 'polypeptide(L)'
;MLEPFEAATRKLASDSLPTLSIVLPVVTTLITSLEDRSTDSSLIKKMKDVFRGSIQERFTEIYENKLVQLCTVLDPRWKDFTFLQRSSYQNHVETLSLLNKLQAFEAKQLAYLYLQEQYNNLLRNNLAVSPVNAQQNEEKEKEF
;
A
#
# COMPACT_ATOMS: atom_id res chain seq x y z
N MET A 1 25.11 8.45 -25.02
CA MET A 1 24.89 9.00 -23.64
C MET A 1 23.43 9.36 -23.36
N LEU A 2 22.66 9.88 -24.33
CA LEU A 2 21.24 10.22 -24.13
C LEU A 2 20.26 9.05 -24.29
N GLU A 3 20.70 7.95 -24.90
CA GLU A 3 19.90 6.74 -25.09
C GLU A 3 19.15 6.25 -23.82
N PRO A 4 19.74 6.27 -22.61
CA PRO A 4 19.02 5.90 -21.39
C PRO A 4 17.84 6.84 -21.05
N PHE A 5 17.96 8.14 -21.37
CA PHE A 5 16.88 9.11 -21.17
C PHE A 5 15.73 8.88 -22.16
N GLU A 6 16.07 8.56 -23.41
CA GLU A 6 15.08 8.19 -24.41
C GLU A 6 14.34 6.91 -24.01
N ALA A 7 15.07 5.88 -23.56
CA ALA A 7 14.50 4.63 -23.07
C ALA A 7 13.59 4.86 -21.85
N ALA A 8 14.01 5.66 -20.89
CA ALA A 8 13.19 6.03 -19.72
C ALA A 8 11.92 6.77 -20.13
N THR A 9 12.05 7.78 -21.00
CA THR A 9 10.91 8.58 -21.49
C THR A 9 9.92 7.71 -22.25
N ARG A 10 10.41 6.87 -23.17
CA ARG A 10 9.57 5.93 -23.91
C ARG A 10 8.87 4.95 -22.97
N LYS A 11 9.57 4.41 -21.98
CA LYS A 11 8.98 3.46 -21.02
C LYS A 11 7.84 4.11 -20.24
N LEU A 12 8.05 5.32 -19.72
CA LEU A 12 7.04 6.07 -18.96
C LEU A 12 5.88 6.55 -19.83
N ALA A 13 6.14 6.91 -21.10
CA ALA A 13 5.14 7.40 -22.03
C ALA A 13 4.38 6.27 -22.79
N SER A 14 4.93 5.05 -22.80
CA SER A 14 4.33 3.91 -23.52
C SER A 14 3.10 3.32 -22.84
N ASP A 15 2.96 3.53 -21.54
CA ASP A 15 1.82 3.03 -20.78
C ASP A 15 0.67 4.04 -20.86
N SER A 16 -0.53 3.57 -21.23
CA SER A 16 -1.74 4.41 -21.24
C SER A 16 -2.14 4.88 -19.84
N LEU A 17 -1.69 4.16 -18.80
CA LEU A 17 -1.86 4.45 -17.38
C LEU A 17 -0.52 4.22 -16.66
N PRO A 18 0.40 5.19 -16.67
CA PRO A 18 1.67 5.03 -15.96
C PRO A 18 1.42 4.83 -14.46
N THR A 19 1.88 3.71 -13.92
CA THR A 19 1.71 3.37 -12.50
C THR A 19 2.84 3.98 -11.66
N LEU A 20 2.54 4.46 -10.45
CA LEU A 20 3.59 4.98 -9.54
C LEU A 20 4.71 3.96 -9.28
N SER A 21 4.41 2.67 -9.41
CA SER A 21 5.35 1.56 -9.23
C SER A 21 6.48 1.48 -10.26
N ILE A 22 6.40 2.17 -11.40
CA ILE A 22 7.46 2.16 -12.43
C ILE A 22 8.46 3.31 -12.28
N VAL A 23 8.09 4.36 -11.55
CA VAL A 23 8.86 5.60 -11.47
C VAL A 23 10.20 5.34 -10.79
N LEU A 24 10.18 4.72 -9.60
CA LEU A 24 11.39 4.49 -8.81
C LEU A 24 12.41 3.56 -9.51
N PRO A 25 12.01 2.45 -10.16
CA PRO A 25 12.92 1.62 -10.93
C PRO A 25 13.50 2.33 -12.16
N VAL A 26 12.70 3.12 -12.89
CA VAL A 26 13.17 3.85 -14.08
C VAL A 26 14.19 4.92 -13.71
N VAL A 27 13.91 5.73 -12.69
CA VAL A 27 14.84 6.79 -12.23
C VAL A 27 16.14 6.17 -11.71
N THR A 28 16.06 5.07 -10.95
CA THR A 28 17.24 4.35 -10.47
C THR A 28 18.07 3.82 -11.63
N THR A 29 17.44 3.15 -12.61
CA THR A 29 18.12 2.63 -13.80
C THR A 29 18.81 3.75 -14.57
N LEU A 30 18.16 4.92 -14.68
CA LEU A 30 18.73 6.10 -15.34
C LEU A 30 19.98 6.60 -14.60
N ILE A 31 19.95 6.70 -13.26
CA ILE A 31 21.10 7.09 -12.44
C ILE A 31 22.25 6.09 -12.56
N THR A 32 21.96 4.79 -12.50
CA THR A 32 22.97 3.73 -12.64
C THR A 32 23.58 3.72 -14.04
N SER A 33 22.80 4.05 -15.08
CA SER A 33 23.32 4.16 -16.45
C SER A 33 24.35 5.28 -16.64
N LEU A 34 24.34 6.26 -15.73
CA LEU A 34 25.27 7.40 -15.69
C LEU A 34 26.50 7.13 -14.81
N GLU A 35 26.69 5.93 -14.27
CA GLU A 35 27.91 5.60 -13.53
C GLU A 35 29.14 5.66 -14.44
N ASP A 36 30.26 6.06 -13.82
CA ASP A 36 31.55 6.16 -14.48
C ASP A 36 32.05 4.79 -14.93
N ARG A 37 32.53 4.74 -16.18
CA ARG A 37 33.19 3.57 -16.75
C ARG A 37 34.69 3.83 -16.83
N SER A 38 35.49 2.77 -16.76
CA SER A 38 36.94 2.86 -16.90
C SER A 38 37.38 3.45 -18.25
N THR A 39 36.54 3.31 -19.28
CA THR A 39 36.76 3.82 -20.63
C THR A 39 36.31 5.28 -20.84
N ASP A 40 35.67 5.91 -19.86
CA ASP A 40 35.16 7.27 -20.01
C ASP A 40 36.28 8.31 -19.93
N SER A 41 36.22 9.31 -20.82
CA SER A 41 37.09 10.48 -20.74
C SER A 41 36.73 11.37 -19.56
N SER A 42 37.68 12.19 -19.10
CA SER A 42 37.46 13.14 -17.99
C SER A 42 36.29 14.11 -18.26
N LEU A 43 36.07 14.49 -19.52
CA LEU A 43 34.93 15.30 -19.92
C LEU A 43 33.60 14.55 -19.77
N ILE A 44 33.55 13.28 -20.18
CA ILE A 44 32.34 12.45 -20.08
C ILE A 44 31.97 12.23 -18.61
N LYS A 45 32.95 11.96 -17.74
CA LYS A 45 32.73 11.80 -16.29
C LYS A 45 32.12 13.05 -15.67
N LYS A 46 32.70 14.23 -15.94
CA LYS A 46 32.14 15.51 -15.49
C LYS A 46 30.70 15.72 -15.98
N MET A 47 30.41 15.37 -17.23
CA MET A 47 29.07 15.53 -17.80
C MET A 47 28.07 14.57 -17.16
N LYS A 48 28.47 13.31 -16.92
CA LYS A 48 27.69 12.31 -16.18
C LYS A 48 27.38 12.76 -14.76
N ASP A 49 28.37 13.31 -14.06
CA ASP A 49 28.19 13.87 -12.71
C ASP A 49 27.14 14.99 -12.69
N VAL A 50 27.22 15.94 -13.62
CA VAL A 50 26.23 17.04 -13.73
C VAL A 50 24.82 16.49 -13.96
N PHE A 51 24.67 15.51 -14.85
CA PHE A 51 23.38 14.89 -15.13
C PHE A 51 22.85 14.09 -13.95
N ARG A 52 23.72 13.35 -13.26
CA ARG A 52 23.36 12.57 -12.08
C ARG A 52 22.86 13.50 -10.97
N GLY A 53 23.59 14.59 -10.70
CA GLY A 53 23.18 15.61 -9.73
C GLY A 53 21.82 16.22 -10.08
N SER A 54 21.60 16.58 -11.34
CA SER A 54 20.33 17.16 -11.82
C SER A 54 19.15 16.19 -11.65
N ILE A 55 19.34 14.90 -11.90
CA ILE A 55 18.30 13.88 -11.70
C ILE A 55 18.05 13.67 -10.21
N GLN A 56 19.10 13.52 -9.41
CA GLN A 56 18.96 13.30 -7.96
C GLN A 56 18.20 14.44 -7.30
N GLU A 57 18.54 15.69 -7.61
CA GLU A 57 17.82 16.87 -7.13
C GLU A 57 16.34 16.83 -7.53
N ARG A 58 16.03 16.61 -8.82
CA ARG A 58 14.66 16.61 -9.32
C ARG A 58 13.78 15.50 -8.76
N PHE A 59 14.35 14.35 -8.43
CA PHE A 59 13.61 13.18 -7.97
C PHE A 59 13.74 12.91 -6.46
N THR A 60 14.36 13.81 -5.69
CA THR A 60 14.58 13.64 -4.23
C THR A 60 13.26 13.34 -3.51
N GLU A 61 12.22 14.15 -3.75
CA GLU A 61 10.92 13.97 -3.11
C GLU A 61 10.26 12.63 -3.48
N ILE A 62 10.50 12.14 -4.70
CA ILE A 62 9.96 10.85 -5.18
C ILE A 62 10.65 9.68 -4.46
N TYR A 63 11.96 9.78 -4.22
CA TYR A 63 12.71 8.79 -3.45
C TYR A 63 12.24 8.73 -1.99
N GLU A 64 11.87 9.86 -1.39
CA GLU A 64 11.39 9.92 0.00
C GLU A 64 9.90 9.60 0.15
N ASN A 65 9.15 9.62 -0.96
CA ASN A 65 7.71 9.37 -0.93
C ASN A 65 7.39 7.90 -0.61
N LYS A 66 6.83 7.68 0.59
CA LYS A 66 6.44 6.34 1.07
C LYS A 66 5.42 5.64 0.18
N LEU A 67 4.50 6.38 -0.44
CA LEU A 67 3.49 5.79 -1.33
C LEU A 67 4.14 5.26 -2.60
N VAL A 68 5.07 6.01 -3.20
CA VAL A 68 5.81 5.57 -4.39
C VAL A 68 6.64 4.33 -4.08
N GLN A 69 7.37 4.35 -2.95
CA GLN A 69 8.16 3.20 -2.52
C GLN A 69 7.27 1.96 -2.28
N LEU A 70 6.14 2.12 -1.59
CA LEU A 70 5.18 1.05 -1.34
C LEU A 70 4.59 0.49 -2.64
N CYS A 71 4.11 1.35 -3.54
CA CYS A 71 3.59 0.94 -4.85
C CYS A 71 4.64 0.18 -5.65
N THR A 72 5.90 0.60 -5.58
CA THR A 72 7.01 -0.09 -6.26
C THR A 72 7.29 -1.46 -5.66
N VAL A 73 7.32 -1.58 -4.32
CA VAL A 73 7.55 -2.87 -3.64
C VAL A 73 6.43 -3.88 -3.89
N LEU A 74 5.19 -3.39 -3.96
CA LEU A 74 4.01 -4.22 -4.20
C LEU A 74 3.89 -4.71 -5.66
N ASP A 75 4.67 -4.16 -6.57
CA ASP A 75 4.60 -4.51 -7.98
C ASP A 75 5.42 -5.78 -8.28
N PRO A 76 4.78 -6.90 -8.64
CA PRO A 76 5.43 -8.19 -8.79
C PRO A 76 6.41 -8.24 -9.98
N ARG A 77 6.42 -7.22 -10.85
CA ARG A 77 7.39 -7.10 -11.96
C ARG A 77 8.81 -6.87 -11.43
N TRP A 78 8.96 -6.35 -10.22
CA TRP A 78 10.25 -6.02 -9.63
C TRP A 78 10.64 -7.08 -8.59
N LYS A 79 11.58 -7.96 -8.97
CA LYS A 79 12.07 -9.05 -8.12
C LYS A 79 13.33 -8.68 -7.34
N ASP A 80 14.15 -7.83 -7.96
CA ASP A 80 15.42 -7.38 -7.40
C ASP A 80 15.25 -5.93 -6.95
N PHE A 81 15.07 -5.72 -5.64
CA PHE A 81 14.87 -4.43 -4.98
C PHE A 81 16.12 -3.53 -4.98
N THR A 82 16.90 -3.59 -6.05
CA THR A 82 18.15 -2.83 -6.29
C THR A 82 17.94 -1.32 -6.29
N PHE A 83 16.69 -0.87 -6.47
CA PHE A 83 16.25 0.51 -6.37
C PHE A 83 15.95 0.98 -4.93
N LEU A 84 16.02 0.09 -3.94
CA LEU A 84 15.89 0.43 -2.52
C LEU A 84 17.20 0.16 -1.79
N GLN A 85 17.55 1.05 -0.85
CA GLN A 85 18.54 0.70 0.16
C GLN A 85 18.01 -0.47 0.99
N ARG A 86 18.90 -1.40 1.37
CA ARG A 86 18.54 -2.64 2.08
C ARG A 86 17.71 -2.41 3.35
N SER A 87 18.00 -1.34 4.09
CA SER A 87 17.23 -0.88 5.24
C SER A 87 15.80 -0.47 4.87
N SER A 88 15.63 0.23 3.75
CA SER A 88 14.32 0.65 3.26
C SER A 88 13.48 -0.56 2.85
N TYR A 89 14.05 -1.57 2.17
CA TYR A 89 13.33 -2.79 1.81
C TYR A 89 12.74 -3.51 3.04
N GLN A 90 13.55 -3.72 4.08
CA GLN A 90 13.10 -4.37 5.32
C GLN A 90 11.92 -3.61 5.96
N ASN A 91 12.03 -2.28 6.01
CA ASN A 91 10.97 -1.41 6.53
C ASN A 91 9.67 -1.52 5.73
N HIS A 92 9.75 -1.69 4.40
CA HIS A 92 8.55 -1.86 3.56
C HIS A 92 7.89 -3.23 3.78
N VAL A 93 8.68 -4.30 3.90
CA VAL A 93 8.15 -5.64 4.25
C VAL A 93 7.46 -5.62 5.62
N GLU A 94 8.05 -4.96 6.60
CA GLU A 94 7.44 -4.79 7.92
C GLU A 94 6.16 -3.94 7.85
N THR A 95 6.19 -2.83 7.10
CA THR A 95 5.00 -1.98 6.88
C THR A 95 3.87 -2.78 6.22
N LEU A 96 4.18 -3.61 5.22
CA LEU A 96 3.21 -4.49 4.56
C LEU A 96 2.66 -5.55 5.52
N SER A 97 3.50 -6.11 6.39
CA SER A 97 3.07 -7.03 7.45
C SER A 97 2.10 -6.36 8.43
N LEU A 98 2.39 -5.11 8.83
CA LEU A 98 1.54 -4.34 9.73
C LEU A 98 0.22 -3.94 9.08
N LEU A 99 0.22 -3.52 7.82
CA LEU A 99 -1.01 -3.20 7.07
C LEU A 99 -1.93 -4.42 6.95
N ASN A 100 -1.39 -5.60 6.64
CA ASN A 100 -2.18 -6.84 6.63
C ASN A 100 -2.77 -7.17 8.00
N LYS A 101 -1.99 -6.99 9.08
CA LYS A 101 -2.47 -7.22 10.45
C LYS A 101 -3.58 -6.22 10.84
N LEU A 102 -3.46 -4.96 10.43
CA LEU A 102 -4.46 -3.92 10.67
C LEU A 102 -5.77 -4.23 9.92
N GLN A 103 -5.70 -4.62 8.66
CA GLN A 103 -6.89 -5.04 7.90
C GLN A 103 -7.59 -6.24 8.54
N ALA A 104 -6.82 -7.25 8.98
CA ALA A 104 -7.38 -8.41 9.68
C ALA A 104 -8.03 -8.02 11.03
N PHE A 105 -7.44 -7.06 11.74
CA PHE A 105 -8.00 -6.53 12.98
C PHE A 105 -9.33 -5.80 12.74
N GLU A 106 -9.38 -4.89 11.76
CA GLU A 106 -10.60 -4.16 11.38
C GLU A 106 -11.74 -5.11 10.98
N ALA A 107 -11.44 -6.12 10.16
CA ALA A 107 -12.42 -7.13 9.76
C ALA A 107 -12.98 -7.90 10.97
N LYS A 108 -12.12 -8.25 11.95
CA LYS A 108 -12.54 -8.93 13.18
C LYS A 108 -13.41 -8.03 14.06
N GLN A 109 -13.08 -6.74 14.14
CA GLN A 109 -13.84 -5.77 14.93
C GLN A 109 -15.25 -5.55 14.35
N LEU A 110 -15.37 -5.43 13.02
CA LEU A 110 -16.66 -5.35 12.34
C LEU A 110 -17.52 -6.60 12.58
N ALA A 111 -16.92 -7.79 12.50
CA ALA A 111 -17.63 -9.05 12.76
C ALA A 111 -18.15 -9.13 14.21
N TYR A 112 -17.37 -8.66 15.18
CA TYR A 112 -17.78 -8.62 16.59
C TYR A 112 -18.99 -7.69 16.81
N LEU A 113 -18.95 -6.48 16.23
CA LEU A 113 -20.04 -5.52 16.32
C LEU A 113 -21.33 -6.06 15.71
N TYR A 114 -21.23 -6.72 14.55
CA TYR A 114 -22.36 -7.37 13.92
C TYR A 114 -22.98 -8.45 14.82
N LEU A 115 -22.15 -9.32 15.41
CA LEU A 115 -22.64 -10.38 16.33
C LEU A 115 -23.29 -9.80 17.58
N GLN A 116 -22.74 -8.72 18.14
CA GLN A 116 -23.37 -8.03 19.27
C GLN A 116 -24.75 -7.47 18.90
N GLU A 117 -24.88 -6.87 17.72
CA GLU A 117 -26.15 -6.36 17.24
C GLU A 117 -27.19 -7.47 17.08
N GLN A 118 -26.80 -8.61 16.48
CA GLN A 118 -27.69 -9.78 16.36
C GLN A 118 -28.15 -10.28 17.73
N TYR A 119 -27.24 -10.41 18.69
CA TYR A 119 -27.57 -10.84 20.05
C TYR A 119 -28.54 -9.86 20.74
N ASN A 120 -28.29 -8.56 20.62
CA ASN A 120 -29.16 -7.52 21.18
C ASN A 120 -30.56 -7.56 20.56
N ASN A 121 -30.67 -7.83 19.26
CA ASN A 121 -31.95 -7.98 18.58
C ASN A 121 -32.71 -9.23 19.06
N LEU A 122 -32.02 -10.35 19.28
CA LEU A 122 -32.61 -11.56 19.88
C LEU A 122 -33.13 -11.30 21.30
N LEU A 123 -32.36 -10.59 22.13
CA LEU A 123 -32.80 -10.21 23.48
C LEU A 123 -34.04 -9.31 23.43
N ARG A 124 -34.07 -8.30 22.54
CA ARG A 124 -35.22 -7.42 22.36
C ARG A 124 -36.47 -8.17 21.92
N ASN A 125 -36.33 -9.10 20.96
CA ASN A 125 -37.44 -9.90 20.46
C ASN A 125 -37.97 -10.88 21.51
N ASN A 126 -37.10 -11.45 22.36
CA ASN A 126 -37.52 -12.34 23.45
C ASN A 126 -38.15 -11.58 24.64
N LEU A 127 -37.70 -10.35 24.92
CA LEU A 127 -38.28 -9.49 25.96
C LEU A 127 -39.63 -8.88 25.55
N ALA A 128 -39.87 -8.66 24.25
CA ALA A 128 -41.13 -8.14 23.73
C ALA A 128 -42.32 -9.14 23.83
N VAL A 129 -42.06 -10.42 24.14
CA VAL A 129 -43.10 -11.48 24.24
C VAL A 129 -43.69 -11.61 25.66
N SER A 130 -43.13 -10.93 26.67
CA SER A 130 -43.68 -10.90 28.04
C SER A 130 -44.21 -9.49 28.36
N PRO A 131 -45.51 -9.21 28.09
CA PRO A 131 -46.48 -9.30 29.19
C PRO A 131 -47.91 -9.75 28.79
N VAL A 132 -48.14 -10.37 27.62
CA VAL A 132 -49.52 -10.72 27.19
C VAL A 132 -50.07 -12.00 27.84
N ASN A 133 -49.21 -12.89 28.35
CA ASN A 133 -49.66 -14.16 28.94
C ASN A 133 -49.91 -14.14 30.45
N ALA A 134 -49.66 -13.03 31.15
CA ALA A 134 -49.92 -12.93 32.59
C ALA A 134 -51.39 -12.59 32.91
N GLN A 135 -52.12 -11.96 31.97
CA GLN A 135 -53.52 -11.56 32.20
C GLN A 135 -54.56 -12.61 31.77
N GLN A 136 -54.16 -13.68 31.06
CA GLN A 136 -55.10 -14.73 30.63
C GLN A 136 -55.21 -15.92 31.60
N ASN A 137 -54.33 -16.02 32.61
CA ASN A 137 -54.39 -17.09 33.61
C ASN A 137 -55.17 -16.72 34.89
N GLU A 138 -55.40 -15.43 35.17
CA GLU A 138 -56.18 -15.02 36.35
C GLU A 138 -57.71 -15.06 36.14
N GLU A 139 -58.19 -15.06 34.89
CA GLU A 139 -59.63 -15.19 34.59
C GLU A 139 -60.12 -16.65 34.61
N LYS A 140 -59.23 -17.64 34.55
CA LYS A 140 -59.60 -19.06 34.63
C LYS A 140 -59.62 -19.66 36.04
N GLU A 141 -59.08 -18.96 37.03
CA GLU A 141 -59.13 -19.41 38.45
C GLU A 141 -60.33 -18.86 39.23
N LYS A 142 -61.22 -18.09 38.60
CA LYS A 142 -62.46 -17.57 39.21
C LYS A 142 -63.73 -18.35 38.84
N GLU A 143 -63.61 -19.41 38.05
CA GLU A 143 -64.72 -20.32 37.72
C GLU A 143 -64.45 -21.74 38.25
N PHE A 144 -64.23 -21.90 39.56
CA PHE A 144 -64.47 -23.17 40.27
C PHE A 144 -64.82 -22.92 41.74
#